data_AF-A0A966J6Y7-F1
#
_entry.id   AF-A0A966J6Y7-F1
#
_cell.length_a   1.000
_cell.length_b   1.000
_cell.length_c   1.000
_cell.angle_alpha   90.00
_cell.angle_beta   90.00
_cell.angle_gamma   90.00
#
_symmetry.space_group_name_H-M   'P 1'
#
loop_
_entity.id
_entity.type
_entity.pdbx_description
1 polymer ?
#
loop_
_entity_poly.entity_id
_entity_poly.type
_entity_poly.pdbx_seq_one_letter_code
_entity_poly.pdbx_strand_id
1 'polypeptide(L)' 'RVDPRYFRPTEVETLLGDPSKAKAKLGWVPEITVQEMCAEMVAADLAEAQRNALLKSHGYEVNVSVE' A
#
# COMPACT_ATOMS: atom_id res chain seq x y z
N ARG A 1 -16.14 13.69 -3.13
CA ARG A 1 -15.51 14.99 -2.83
C ARG A 1 -14.39 14.71 -1.83
N VAL A 2 -13.17 15.20 -2.05
CA VAL A 2 -12.01 14.91 -1.18
C VAL A 2 -12.09 15.75 0.10
N ASP A 3 -11.76 15.15 1.25
CA ASP A 3 -11.68 15.88 2.52
C ASP A 3 -10.52 16.91 2.47
N PRO A 4 -10.77 18.20 2.77
CA PRO A 4 -9.75 19.24 2.80
C PRO A 4 -8.48 18.88 3.60
N ARG A 5 -8.60 18.03 4.63
CA ARG A 5 -7.48 17.62 5.48
C ARG A 5 -6.41 16.82 4.75
N TYR A 6 -6.75 16.17 3.63
CA TYR A 6 -5.79 15.39 2.84
C TYR A 6 -5.02 16.22 1.80
N PHE A 7 -5.37 17.48 1.59
CA PHE A 7 -4.62 18.35 0.68
C PHE A 7 -3.32 18.82 1.32
N ARG A 8 -2.23 18.69 0.58
CA ARG A 8 -0.92 19.19 1.01
C ARG A 8 -0.77 20.65 0.60
N PRO A 9 -0.29 21.54 1.49
CA PRO A 9 0.00 22.94 1.12
C PRO A 9 1.01 23.08 -0.02
N THR A 10 1.88 22.09 -0.19
CA THR A 10 2.81 21.97 -1.31
C THR A 10 2.72 20.55 -1.84
N GLU A 11 2.14 20.39 -3.03
CA GLU A 11 1.94 19.09 -3.67
C GLU A 11 3.10 18.73 -4.60
N VAL A 12 3.30 17.43 -4.82
CA VAL A 12 4.19 16.91 -5.85
C VAL A 12 3.34 16.36 -6.99
N GLU A 13 3.25 17.13 -8.08
CA GLU A 13 2.39 16.80 -9.21
C GLU A 13 2.79 15.51 -9.95
N THR A 14 4.10 15.24 -10.06
CA THR A 14 4.60 14.05 -10.75
C THR A 14 5.94 13.59 -10.23
N LEU A 15 6.12 12.27 -10.18
CA LEU A 15 7.38 11.61 -9.90
C LEU A 15 7.59 10.50 -10.94
N LEU A 16 8.63 10.67 -11.75
CA LEU A 16 9.04 9.68 -12.76
C LEU A 16 10.56 9.55 -12.74
N GLY A 17 11.05 8.40 -12.26
CA GLY A 17 12.48 8.11 -12.20
C GLY A 17 12.99 7.42 -13.46
N ASP A 18 14.24 7.69 -13.84
CA ASP A 18 14.98 6.92 -14.85
C ASP A 18 15.99 5.97 -14.16
N PRO A 19 15.73 4.65 -14.14
CA PRO A 19 16.64 3.67 -13.54
C PRO A 19 17.77 3.20 -14.47
N SER A 20 17.96 3.81 -15.65
CA SER A 20 18.95 3.39 -16.66
C SER A 20 20.36 3.18 -16.11
N LYS A 21 20.82 4.08 -15.22
CA LYS A 21 22.13 3.99 -14.56
C LYS A 21 22.25 2.75 -13.66
N ALA A 22 21.20 2.41 -12.90
CA ALA A 22 21.19 1.24 -12.03
C ALA A 22 21.23 -0.05 -12.87
N LYS A 23 20.43 -0.11 -13.93
CA LYS A 23 20.47 -1.23 -14.89
C LYS A 23 21.85 -1.40 -15.52
N ALA A 24 22.47 -0.32 -15.99
CA ALA A 24 23.76 -0.38 -16.68
C ALA A 24 24.92 -0.80 -15.76
N LYS A 25 24.94 -0.31 -14.51
CA LYS A 25 26.06 -0.55 -13.59
C LYS A 25 25.87 -1.77 -12.70
N LEU A 26 24.63 -2.10 -12.37
CA LEU A 26 24.31 -3.12 -11.36
C LEU A 26 23.54 -4.30 -11.96
N GLY A 27 23.12 -4.22 -13.24
CA GLY A 27 22.20 -5.19 -13.82
C GLY A 27 20.80 -5.17 -13.19
N TRP A 28 20.50 -4.15 -12.38
CA TRP A 28 19.26 -4.10 -11.60
C TRP A 28 18.05 -3.84 -12.50
N VAL A 29 17.00 -4.63 -12.31
CA VAL A 29 15.70 -4.52 -12.97
C VAL A 29 14.63 -4.87 -11.93
N PRO A 30 13.49 -4.16 -11.85
CA PRO A 30 12.42 -4.55 -10.94
C PRO A 30 11.88 -5.93 -11.30
N GLU A 31 11.75 -6.80 -10.31
CA GLU A 31 11.22 -8.16 -10.47
C GLU A 31 9.69 -8.23 -10.28
N ILE A 32 9.12 -7.23 -9.60
CA ILE A 32 7.70 -7.16 -9.25
C ILE A 32 7.08 -5.98 -9.99
N THR A 33 5.97 -6.23 -10.69
CA THR A 33 5.15 -5.21 -11.33
C THR A 33 4.26 -4.49 -10.32
N VAL A 34 3.75 -3.31 -10.69
CA VAL A 34 2.79 -2.57 -9.83
C VAL A 34 1.55 -3.42 -9.54
N GLN A 35 1.07 -4.19 -10.52
CA GLN A 35 -0.11 -5.02 -10.38
C GLN A 35 0.11 -6.17 -9.39
N GLU A 36 1.27 -6.84 -9.45
CA GLU A 36 1.63 -7.89 -8.50
C GLU A 36 1.77 -7.34 -7.08
N MET A 37 2.46 -6.21 -6.93
CA MET A 37 2.59 -5.53 -5.65
C MET A 37 1.21 -5.16 -5.06
N CYS A 38 0.31 -4.57 -5.86
CA CYS A 38 -1.04 -4.26 -5.40
C CYS A 38 -1.85 -5.50 -5.02
N ALA A 39 -1.73 -6.59 -5.78
CA ALA A 39 -2.42 -7.84 -5.48
C ALA A 39 -1.93 -8.45 -4.16
N GLU A 40 -0.60 -8.43 -3.93
CA GLU A 40 0.01 -8.90 -2.68
C GLU A 40 -0.48 -8.07 -1.48
N MET A 41 -0.46 -6.74 -1.59
CA MET A 41 -0.94 -5.84 -0.53
C MET A 41 -2.41 -6.08 -0.18
N VAL A 42 -3.29 -6.16 -1.19
CA VAL A 42 -4.73 -6.38 -0.97
C VAL A 42 -4.99 -7.75 -0.35
N ALA A 43 -4.27 -8.79 -0.78
CA ALA A 43 -4.41 -10.12 -0.20
C ALA A 43 -4.01 -10.14 1.29
N ALA A 44 -2.93 -9.43 1.65
CA ALA A 44 -2.49 -9.30 3.03
C ALA A 44 -3.51 -8.57 3.90
N ASP A 45 -3.99 -7.40 3.45
CA ASP A 45 -5.00 -6.61 4.17
C ASP A 45 -6.31 -7.38 4.33
N LEU A 46 -6.73 -8.13 3.29
CA LEU A 46 -7.93 -8.97 3.36
C LEU A 46 -7.77 -10.08 4.41
N ALA A 47 -6.62 -10.74 4.46
CA ALA A 47 -6.36 -11.77 5.46
C ALA A 47 -6.41 -11.20 6.88
N GLU A 48 -5.88 -9.98 7.09
CA GLU A 48 -5.99 -9.29 8.37
C GLU A 48 -7.44 -8.92 8.73
N ALA A 49 -8.18 -8.37 7.77
CA ALA A 49 -9.58 -8.03 7.95
C ALA A 49 -10.43 -9.27 8.31
N GLN A 50 -10.17 -10.41 7.67
CA GLN A 50 -10.84 -11.68 7.98
C GLN A 50 -10.54 -12.17 9.40
N ARG A 51 -9.29 -12.09 9.87
CA ARG A 51 -8.93 -12.42 11.26
C ARG A 51 -9.69 -11.53 12.25
N ASN A 52 -9.72 -10.23 11.99
CA ASN A 52 -10.41 -9.26 12.83
C ASN A 52 -11.94 -9.50 12.85
N ALA A 53 -12.53 -9.81 11.69
CA ALA A 53 -13.94 -10.17 11.59
C ALA A 53 -14.28 -11.46 12.35
N LEU A 54 -13.41 -12.47 12.27
CA LEU A 54 -13.57 -13.72 13.01
C LEU A 54 -13.60 -13.47 14.52
N LEU A 55 -12.61 -12.75 15.05
CA LEU A 55 -12.53 -12.41 16.47
C LEU A 55 -13.77 -11.64 16.95
N LYS A 56 -14.18 -10.61 16.20
CA LYS A 56 -15.40 -9.83 16.49
C LYS A 56 -16.65 -10.70 16.51
N SER A 57 -16.79 -11.61 15.54
CA SER A 57 -17.95 -12.52 15.48
C SER A 57 -18.04 -13.50 16.66
N HIS A 58 -16.93 -13.74 17.35
CA HIS A 58 -16.85 -14.58 18.55
C HIS A 58 -16.81 -13.77 19.85
N GLY A 59 -17.11 -12.46 19.80
CA GLY A 59 -17.22 -11.60 20.99
C GLY A 59 -15.90 -11.11 21.56
N TYR A 60 -14.78 -11.29 20.85
CA TYR A 60 -13.50 -10.73 21.24
C TYR A 60 -13.38 -9.28 20.79
N GLU A 61 -12.86 -8.44 21.67
CA GLU A 61 -12.53 -7.06 21.34
C GLU A 61 -11.29 -7.04 20.42
N VAL A 62 -11.39 -6.32 19.32
CA VAL A 62 -10.30 -6.15 18.36
C VAL A 62 -9.96 -4.67 18.30
N ASN A 63 -8.76 -4.32 18.76
CA ASN A 63 -8.28 -2.96 18.72
C ASN A 63 -7.76 -2.65 17.30
N VAL A 64 -8.61 -2.04 16.50
CA VAL A 64 -8.25 -1.53 15.17
C VAL A 64 -8.14 -0.02 15.30
N SER A 65 -7.02 0.55 14.85
CA SER A 65 -6.84 2.00 14.77
C SER A 65 -7.98 2.61 13.96
N VAL A 66 -8.60 3.65 14.51
CA VAL A 66 -9.59 4.45 13.78
C VAL A 66 -8.84 5.60 13.12
N GLU A 67 -8.90 5.69 11.80
CA GLU A 67 -8.29 6.77 11.00
C GLU A 67 -9.06 8.10 11.09
#